data_AF-A0A4Y8WA49-F1
#
_entry.id   AF-A0A4Y8WA49-F1
#
_cell.length_a   1.000
_cell.length_b   1.000
_cell.length_c   1.000
_cell.angle_alpha   90.00
_cell.angle_beta   90.00
_cell.angle_gamma   90.00
#
_symmetry.space_group_name_H-M   'P 1'
#
loop_
_entity.id
_entity.type
_entity.pdbx_description
1 polymer ?
#
loop_
_entity_poly.entity_id
_entity_poly.type
_entity_poly.pdbx_seq_one_letter_code
_entity_poly.pdbx_strand_id
1 'polypeptide(L)'
;MADTNEIISCSITINNSIEIKALSESAIGKLSGLVVWDKMTPDNKPMTFGGNYFKPTARERAVIIKTGSSVFDYELKAIMVAALHLGTVEGGTPYKWKSVVTRIRTLIRFCAFLQAKKYTSFRELNNTPKIKLRNILNDFLLLPKHQGGMDQSKYTSSAKTAREALILLYVFGVVSKDLLATLVDELTITKIVKHEAEHRLKHSIIPTGVMKSVIRASTEYVEVAKNNLDAFVRTHSTANSRIKLSKTKDHRVAIVTANYKTLDELDVTYSFISRLNLHVYTLVLAFTGMRDNEAYALKNHCHSCRVETGEEVYTVKSQLSKTTDGVIELDWVANKIVYDAVELLSKVNDIYKERVRLLLKHHSHSMSDSDIKDYKKGLKSNRLFGIRHTKHTTRFIEASRSLLNSNVLLIKRVGNSKILRNVGVSSVFQDSCH
;
A
#
# COMPACT_ATOMS: atom_id res chain seq x y z
N MET A 1 24.12 16.31 3.13
CA MET A 1 23.23 16.70 2.03
C MET A 1 24.08 16.60 0.80
N ALA A 2 23.79 15.61 -0.03
CA ALA A 2 24.46 15.36 -1.30
C ALA A 2 24.50 16.62 -2.16
N ASP A 3 25.39 16.66 -3.15
CA ASP A 3 25.60 17.77 -4.10
C ASP A 3 24.36 18.12 -4.95
N THR A 4 23.18 17.59 -4.61
CA THR A 4 21.86 17.88 -5.19
C THR A 4 21.61 19.37 -5.36
N ASN A 5 21.97 20.22 -4.39
CA ASN A 5 21.77 21.67 -4.52
C ASN A 5 22.65 22.26 -5.62
N GLU A 6 23.90 21.79 -5.73
CA GLU A 6 24.81 22.19 -6.81
C GLU A 6 24.28 21.72 -8.16
N ILE A 7 23.85 20.45 -8.25
CA ILE A 7 23.20 19.89 -9.45
C ILE A 7 22.00 20.75 -9.85
N ILE A 8 21.11 21.11 -8.92
CA ILE A 8 19.96 21.97 -9.19
C ILE A 8 20.42 23.33 -9.71
N SER A 9 21.34 24.00 -9.03
CA SER A 9 21.81 25.33 -9.42
C SER A 9 22.46 25.35 -10.82
N CYS A 10 23.19 24.30 -11.19
CA CYS A 10 23.89 24.19 -12.46
C CYS A 10 22.99 23.72 -13.61
N SER A 11 21.98 22.88 -13.35
CA SER A 11 21.16 22.24 -14.38
C SER A 11 19.74 22.82 -14.52
N ILE A 12 19.27 23.62 -13.55
CA ILE A 12 17.89 24.10 -13.51
C ILE A 12 17.87 25.61 -13.29
N THR A 13 16.95 26.29 -13.97
CA THR A 13 16.57 27.69 -13.75
C THR A 13 15.24 27.72 -13.02
N ILE A 14 15.14 28.52 -11.96
CA ILE A 14 13.92 28.67 -11.15
C ILE A 14 13.50 30.13 -11.23
N ASN A 15 12.47 30.42 -12.03
CA ASN A 15 11.95 31.78 -12.27
C ASN A 15 10.41 31.71 -12.44
N ASN A 16 9.63 31.54 -11.38
CA ASN A 16 8.18 31.19 -11.42
C ASN A 16 7.86 29.83 -12.11
N SER A 17 8.63 29.45 -13.13
CA SER A 17 8.72 28.12 -13.76
C SER A 17 10.00 27.40 -13.35
N ILE A 18 9.99 26.07 -13.45
CA ILE A 18 11.17 25.22 -13.25
C ILE A 18 11.62 24.74 -14.63
N GLU A 19 12.77 25.20 -15.10
CA GLU A 19 13.25 24.92 -16.46
C GLU A 19 14.62 24.26 -16.44
N ILE A 20 14.79 23.19 -17.20
CA ILE A 20 16.08 22.52 -17.34
C ILE A 20 16.92 23.30 -18.33
N LYS A 21 18.18 23.59 -17.97
CA LYS A 21 19.15 24.29 -18.81
C LYS A 21 19.62 23.41 -19.97
N ALA A 22 19.82 24.00 -21.14
CA ALA A 22 20.52 23.34 -22.24
C ALA A 22 22.03 23.46 -21.99
N LEU A 23 22.66 22.39 -21.51
CA LEU A 23 24.08 22.37 -21.21
C LEU A 23 24.89 21.78 -22.37
N SER A 24 26.10 22.29 -22.55
CA SER A 24 27.10 21.65 -23.42
C SER A 24 27.59 20.33 -22.82
N GLU A 25 28.16 19.44 -23.63
CA GLU A 25 28.71 18.17 -23.14
C GLU A 25 29.78 18.37 -22.05
N SER A 26 30.60 19.41 -22.18
CA SER A 26 31.61 19.74 -21.17
C SER A 26 30.98 20.16 -19.84
N ALA A 27 29.89 20.93 -19.88
CA ALA A 27 29.13 21.31 -18.69
C ALA A 27 28.39 20.12 -18.07
N ILE A 28 27.84 19.21 -18.87
CA ILE A 28 27.27 17.94 -18.40
C ILE A 28 28.34 17.10 -17.71
N GLY A 29 29.56 17.06 -18.27
CA GLY A 29 30.71 16.36 -17.69
C GLY A 29 31.05 16.82 -16.28
N LYS A 30 30.93 18.13 -15.99
CA LYS A 30 31.16 18.71 -14.66
C LYS A 30 30.17 18.19 -13.61
N LEU A 31 28.93 17.87 -14.02
CA LEU A 31 27.92 17.33 -13.11
C LEU A 31 28.17 15.85 -12.77
N SER A 32 28.94 15.13 -13.59
CA SER A 32 29.06 13.66 -13.52
C SER A 32 29.52 13.14 -12.15
N GLY A 33 30.44 13.86 -11.50
CA GLY A 33 31.01 13.48 -10.20
C GLY A 33 30.11 13.81 -9.00
N LEU A 34 29.11 14.69 -9.17
CA LEU A 34 28.28 15.19 -8.09
C LEU A 34 27.38 14.08 -7.53
N VAL A 35 27.36 13.93 -6.20
CA VAL A 35 26.55 12.93 -5.51
C VAL A 35 25.09 13.38 -5.50
N VAL A 36 24.17 12.52 -5.95
CA VAL A 36 22.72 12.74 -5.88
C VAL A 36 22.18 12.24 -4.55
N TRP A 37 22.64 11.06 -4.11
CA TRP A 37 22.34 10.50 -2.79
C TRP A 37 23.54 9.75 -2.22
N ASP A 38 23.81 9.94 -0.93
CA ASP A 38 24.90 9.28 -0.18
C ASP A 38 24.71 7.76 0.00
N LYS A 39 23.65 7.19 -0.56
CA LYS A 39 23.35 5.76 -0.47
C LYS A 39 24.13 4.97 -1.51
N MET A 40 24.53 3.78 -1.11
CA MET A 40 25.33 2.89 -1.94
C MET A 40 24.53 2.27 -3.08
N THR A 41 25.11 2.30 -4.28
CA THR A 41 24.75 1.46 -5.42
C THR A 41 25.00 -0.03 -5.11
N PRO A 42 24.53 -0.97 -5.95
CA PRO A 42 24.88 -2.39 -5.81
C PRO A 42 26.40 -2.64 -5.76
N ASP A 43 27.19 -1.76 -6.38
CA ASP A 43 28.65 -1.84 -6.42
C ASP A 43 29.34 -1.11 -5.25
N ASN A 44 28.60 -0.79 -4.19
CA ASN A 44 29.07 -0.11 -2.99
C ASN A 44 29.73 1.27 -3.23
N LYS A 45 29.20 2.02 -4.21
CA LYS A 45 29.61 3.40 -4.53
C LYS A 45 28.47 4.39 -4.30
N PRO A 46 28.73 5.66 -3.96
CA PRO A 46 27.67 6.66 -3.87
C PRO A 46 26.95 6.83 -5.22
N MET A 47 25.66 7.16 -5.17
CA MET A 47 24.87 7.44 -6.39
C MET A 47 25.21 8.83 -6.90
N THR A 48 26.03 8.90 -7.95
CA THR A 48 26.38 10.16 -8.62
C THR A 48 25.44 10.47 -9.79
N PHE A 49 25.40 11.75 -10.19
CA PHE A 49 24.62 12.19 -11.35
C PHE A 49 25.13 11.56 -12.64
N GLY A 50 26.45 11.36 -12.78
CA GLY A 50 27.04 10.63 -13.90
C GLY A 50 26.67 9.15 -13.94
N GLY A 51 26.34 8.56 -12.79
CA GLY A 51 25.93 7.17 -12.68
C GLY A 51 24.62 6.86 -13.43
N ASN A 52 24.38 5.56 -13.62
CA ASN A 52 23.18 5.09 -14.34
C ASN A 52 22.11 4.53 -13.39
N TYR A 53 22.42 4.33 -12.11
CA TYR A 53 21.55 3.66 -11.15
C TYR A 53 21.03 4.63 -10.10
N PHE A 54 19.72 4.71 -9.95
CA PHE A 54 19.06 5.65 -9.04
C PHE A 54 18.03 4.94 -8.18
N LYS A 55 18.18 5.06 -6.85
CA LYS A 55 17.28 4.45 -5.85
C LYS A 55 17.35 5.19 -4.50
N PRO A 56 16.33 5.98 -4.11
CA PRO A 56 16.41 6.84 -2.93
C PRO A 56 16.31 6.07 -1.61
N THR A 57 15.68 4.89 -1.56
CA THR A 57 15.61 4.06 -0.35
C THR A 57 15.67 2.57 -0.68
N ALA A 58 16.09 1.73 0.29
CA ALA A 58 16.22 0.29 0.10
C ALA A 58 14.91 -0.42 -0.34
N ARG A 59 13.76 0.12 0.08
CA ARG A 59 12.42 -0.44 -0.21
C ARG A 59 11.88 -0.07 -1.60
N GLU A 60 12.46 0.95 -2.22
CA GLU A 60 11.99 1.46 -3.50
C GLU A 60 12.57 0.70 -4.70
N ARG A 61 11.84 0.72 -5.82
CA ARG A 61 12.36 0.16 -7.07
C ARG A 61 13.36 1.13 -7.70
N ALA A 62 14.51 0.62 -8.11
CA ALA A 62 15.51 1.41 -8.82
C ALA A 62 15.06 1.77 -10.24
N VAL A 63 15.59 2.88 -10.77
CA VAL A 63 15.53 3.22 -12.19
C VAL A 63 16.95 3.23 -12.74
N ILE A 64 17.11 2.71 -13.95
CA ILE A 64 18.39 2.71 -14.68
C ILE A 64 18.24 3.67 -15.85
N ILE A 65 19.04 4.73 -15.87
CA ILE A 65 19.10 5.71 -16.97
C ILE A 65 20.42 5.46 -17.71
N LYS A 66 20.35 4.79 -18.86
CA LYS A 66 21.47 4.49 -19.75
C LYS A 66 20.95 4.38 -21.19
N THR A 67 20.70 5.52 -21.82
CA THR A 67 20.14 5.59 -23.18
C THR A 67 21.23 5.48 -24.26
N GLY A 68 22.50 5.66 -23.89
CA GLY A 68 23.61 5.71 -24.85
C GLY A 68 23.80 7.08 -25.50
N SER A 69 22.98 8.08 -25.17
CA SER A 69 23.21 9.50 -25.48
C SER A 69 23.48 10.26 -24.19
N SER A 70 24.61 10.96 -24.12
CA SER A 70 24.99 11.83 -23.00
C SER A 70 23.93 12.91 -22.74
N VAL A 71 23.34 13.45 -23.81
CA VAL A 71 22.34 14.51 -23.75
C VAL A 71 20.99 14.00 -23.27
N PHE A 72 20.50 12.87 -23.78
CA PHE A 72 19.26 12.26 -23.27
C PHE A 72 19.40 11.82 -21.80
N ASP A 73 20.54 11.23 -21.44
CA ASP A 73 20.78 10.82 -20.06
C ASP A 73 20.79 12.05 -19.14
N TYR A 74 21.42 13.15 -19.54
CA TYR A 74 21.36 14.42 -18.82
C TYR A 74 19.91 14.93 -18.66
N GLU A 75 19.15 15.04 -19.76
CA GLU A 75 17.78 15.56 -19.73
C GLU A 75 16.88 14.72 -18.81
N LEU A 76 16.95 13.39 -18.90
CA LEU A 76 16.20 12.48 -18.04
C LEU A 76 16.57 12.62 -16.56
N LYS A 77 17.87 12.72 -16.25
CA LYS A 77 18.36 12.88 -14.88
C LYS A 77 17.97 14.23 -14.30
N ALA A 78 18.07 15.30 -15.07
CA ALA A 78 17.63 16.64 -14.66
C ALA A 78 16.11 16.69 -14.42
N ILE A 79 15.29 16.09 -15.31
CA ILE A 79 13.83 15.95 -15.10
C ILE A 79 13.54 15.19 -13.81
N MET A 80 14.26 14.09 -13.56
CA MET A 80 14.09 13.28 -12.36
C MET A 80 14.39 14.09 -11.09
N VAL A 81 15.52 14.80 -11.07
CA VAL A 81 15.93 15.64 -9.93
C VAL A 81 14.92 16.76 -9.71
N ALA A 82 14.54 17.50 -10.76
CA ALA A 82 13.55 18.57 -10.70
C ALA A 82 12.22 18.08 -10.13
N ALA A 83 11.69 16.97 -10.65
CA ALA A 83 10.43 16.40 -10.20
C ALA A 83 10.47 15.94 -8.73
N LEU A 84 11.61 15.43 -8.23
CA LEU A 84 11.74 14.91 -6.87
C LEU A 84 12.01 15.97 -5.81
N HIS A 85 12.64 17.08 -6.19
CA HIS A 85 13.11 18.08 -5.23
C HIS A 85 12.38 19.42 -5.33
N LEU A 86 11.89 19.79 -6.52
CA LEU A 86 11.30 21.11 -6.76
C LEU A 86 9.80 21.05 -7.10
N GLY A 87 9.33 19.94 -7.68
CA GLY A 87 7.96 19.87 -8.21
C GLY A 87 7.88 20.40 -9.63
N THR A 88 6.75 21.02 -10.02
CA THR A 88 6.52 21.53 -11.40
C THR A 88 6.41 23.04 -11.49
N VAL A 89 6.31 23.71 -10.35
CA VAL A 89 6.30 25.18 -10.21
C VAL A 89 7.07 25.53 -8.94
N GLU A 90 7.57 26.76 -8.85
CA GLU A 90 8.23 27.26 -7.65
C GLU A 90 7.32 27.16 -6.42
N GLY A 91 7.83 26.63 -5.31
CA GLY A 91 7.04 26.35 -4.10
C GLY A 91 6.03 25.19 -4.25
N GLY A 92 6.01 24.50 -5.40
CA GLY A 92 5.13 23.37 -5.66
C GLY A 92 5.50 22.11 -4.86
N THR A 93 4.58 21.14 -4.79
CA THR A 93 4.83 19.87 -4.11
C THR A 93 5.67 18.93 -4.98
N PRO A 94 6.81 18.42 -4.48
CA PRO A 94 7.58 17.42 -5.21
C PRO A 94 6.85 16.10 -5.43
N TYR A 95 7.21 15.39 -6.49
CA TYR A 95 6.61 14.12 -6.84
C TYR A 95 7.15 12.99 -5.97
N LYS A 96 6.27 12.03 -5.63
CA LYS A 96 6.71 10.78 -5.02
C LYS A 96 7.59 9.99 -5.98
N TRP A 97 8.62 9.32 -5.46
CA TRP A 97 9.55 8.49 -6.24
C TRP A 97 8.85 7.53 -7.21
N LYS A 98 7.82 6.81 -6.74
CA LYS A 98 7.06 5.88 -7.59
C LYS A 98 6.44 6.55 -8.83
N SER A 99 5.97 7.80 -8.69
CA SER A 99 5.38 8.58 -9.78
C SER A 99 6.45 9.03 -10.77
N VAL A 100 7.61 9.49 -10.27
CA VAL A 100 8.77 9.89 -11.09
C VAL A 100 9.33 8.70 -11.86
N VAL A 101 9.59 7.57 -11.18
CA VAL A 101 10.14 6.36 -11.83
C VAL A 101 9.28 5.89 -12.99
N THR A 102 7.96 5.93 -12.85
CA THR A 102 7.04 5.51 -13.91
C THR A 102 7.15 6.44 -15.13
N ARG A 103 7.25 7.76 -14.90
CA ARG A 103 7.41 8.77 -15.96
C ARG A 103 8.78 8.66 -16.64
N ILE A 104 9.86 8.57 -15.86
CA ILE A 104 11.22 8.43 -16.38
C ILE A 104 11.40 7.15 -17.19
N ARG A 105 10.85 6.00 -16.76
CA ARG A 105 10.90 4.77 -17.56
C ARG A 105 10.20 4.89 -18.91
N THR A 106 9.07 5.59 -18.93
CA THR A 106 8.35 5.87 -20.18
C THR A 106 9.15 6.82 -21.07
N LEU A 107 9.79 7.84 -20.50
CA LEU A 107 10.68 8.73 -21.25
C LEU A 107 11.94 8.02 -21.75
N ILE A 108 12.55 7.10 -21.00
CA ILE A 108 13.66 6.26 -21.49
C ILE A 108 13.23 5.46 -22.72
N ARG A 109 12.01 4.88 -22.69
CA ARG A 109 11.48 4.19 -23.87
C ARG A 109 11.28 5.16 -25.04
N PHE A 110 10.78 6.35 -24.75
CA PHE A 110 10.62 7.40 -25.77
C PHE A 110 11.98 7.84 -26.34
N CYS A 111 13.05 7.95 -25.53
CA CYS A 111 14.41 8.18 -26.00
C CYS A 111 14.84 7.09 -26.99
N ALA A 112 14.71 5.82 -26.63
CA ALA A 112 15.06 4.72 -27.52
C ALA A 112 14.27 4.78 -28.84
N PHE A 113 12.99 5.13 -28.78
CA PHE A 113 12.14 5.33 -29.94
C PHE A 113 12.60 6.51 -30.83
N LEU A 114 13.01 7.61 -30.22
CA LEU A 114 13.54 8.79 -30.91
C LEU A 114 14.93 8.55 -31.51
N GLN A 115 15.79 7.81 -30.82
CA GLN A 115 17.12 7.42 -31.30
C GLN A 115 17.03 6.56 -32.57
N ALA A 116 16.05 5.64 -32.64
CA ALA A 116 15.76 4.88 -33.86
C ALA A 116 15.36 5.78 -35.06
N LYS A 117 14.92 7.02 -34.78
CA LYS A 117 14.60 8.06 -35.76
C LYS A 117 15.68 9.15 -35.86
N LYS A 118 16.89 8.87 -35.35
CA LYS A 118 18.10 9.71 -35.41
C LYS A 118 18.07 11.00 -34.60
N TYR A 119 17.20 11.11 -33.59
CA TYR A 119 17.26 12.21 -32.62
C TYR A 119 18.27 11.89 -31.52
N THR A 120 18.94 12.92 -31.00
CA THR A 120 19.94 12.79 -29.92
C THR A 120 19.55 13.50 -28.63
N SER A 121 18.55 14.39 -28.70
CA SER A 121 17.97 15.16 -27.58
C SER A 121 16.46 15.33 -27.74
N PHE A 122 15.73 15.51 -26.64
CA PHE A 122 14.32 15.90 -26.68
C PHE A 122 14.14 17.31 -27.26
N ARG A 123 15.12 18.21 -27.08
CA ARG A 123 15.05 19.59 -27.55
C ARG A 123 14.97 19.71 -29.07
N GLU A 124 15.48 18.73 -29.80
CA GLU A 124 15.35 18.67 -31.26
C GLU A 124 13.89 18.57 -31.73
N LEU A 125 12.97 18.13 -30.85
CA LEU A 125 11.54 18.13 -31.14
C LEU A 125 11.01 19.55 -31.38
N ASN A 126 11.63 20.59 -30.79
CA ASN A 126 11.26 21.99 -31.02
C ASN A 126 11.43 22.42 -32.48
N ASN A 127 12.39 21.80 -33.19
CA ASN A 127 12.70 22.11 -34.58
C ASN A 127 12.01 21.14 -35.55
N THR A 128 11.18 20.23 -35.03
CA THR A 128 10.50 19.23 -35.84
C THR A 128 9.20 19.82 -36.41
N PRO A 129 8.96 19.73 -37.74
CA PRO A 129 7.70 20.16 -38.33
C PRO A 129 6.49 19.51 -37.64
N LYS A 130 5.44 20.29 -37.37
CA LYS A 130 4.27 19.85 -36.59
C LYS A 130 3.68 18.51 -37.04
N ILE A 131 3.57 18.30 -38.36
CA ILE A 131 3.06 17.05 -38.94
C ILE A 131 3.97 15.87 -38.62
N LYS A 132 5.30 16.05 -38.73
CA LYS A 132 6.28 15.02 -38.40
C LYS A 132 6.27 14.71 -36.90
N LEU A 133 6.16 15.72 -36.04
CA LEU A 133 6.04 15.53 -34.59
C LEU A 133 4.78 14.75 -34.22
N ARG A 134 3.64 15.10 -34.83
CA ARG A 134 2.38 14.37 -34.65
C ARG A 134 2.55 12.89 -34.99
N ASN A 135 3.17 12.59 -36.13
CA ASN A 135 3.40 11.20 -36.55
C ASN A 135 4.31 10.46 -35.58
N ILE A 136 5.39 11.09 -35.10
CA ILE A 136 6.29 10.51 -34.09
C ILE A 136 5.52 10.14 -32.81
N LEU A 137 4.71 11.06 -32.28
CA LEU A 137 3.94 10.82 -31.06
C LEU A 137 2.87 9.74 -31.27
N ASN A 138 2.18 9.76 -32.41
CA ASN A 138 1.16 8.77 -32.72
C ASN A 138 1.77 7.37 -32.90
N ASP A 139 2.88 7.26 -33.63
CA ASP A 139 3.63 6.01 -33.79
C ASP A 139 4.11 5.48 -32.44
N PHE A 140 4.66 6.35 -31.58
CA PHE A 140 5.10 5.97 -30.24
C PHE A 140 3.95 5.38 -29.41
N LEU A 141 2.75 5.94 -29.52
CA LEU A 141 1.56 5.42 -28.83
C LEU A 141 1.11 4.06 -29.40
N LEU A 142 1.01 3.95 -30.72
CA LEU A 142 0.38 2.81 -31.39
C LEU A 142 1.29 1.60 -31.57
N LEU A 143 2.58 1.81 -31.83
CA LEU A 143 3.49 0.72 -32.16
C LEU A 143 3.68 -0.24 -30.96
N PRO A 144 3.92 -1.54 -31.23
CA PRO A 144 4.16 -2.52 -30.18
C PRO A 144 5.39 -2.20 -29.32
N LYS A 145 5.41 -2.72 -28.08
CA LYS A 145 6.54 -2.53 -27.14
C LYS A 145 7.88 -3.04 -27.66
N HIS A 146 7.88 -4.11 -28.47
CA HIS A 146 9.11 -4.65 -29.07
C HIS A 146 9.70 -3.72 -30.14
N GLN A 147 8.91 -2.79 -30.70
CA GLN A 147 9.36 -1.75 -31.63
C GLN A 147 9.60 -0.40 -30.92
N GLY A 148 9.65 -0.40 -29.58
CA GLY A 148 9.87 0.80 -28.78
C GLY A 148 8.61 1.64 -28.53
N GLY A 149 7.42 1.21 -28.99
CA GLY A 149 6.16 1.91 -28.74
C GLY A 149 5.46 1.53 -27.43
N MET A 150 4.23 2.00 -27.27
CA MET A 150 3.43 1.84 -26.06
C MET A 150 2.32 0.77 -26.18
N ASP A 151 2.11 0.24 -27.39
CA ASP A 151 1.12 -0.82 -27.67
C ASP A 151 -0.28 -0.46 -27.16
N GLN A 152 -0.70 0.77 -27.47
CA GLN A 152 -1.90 1.38 -26.91
C GLN A 152 -3.21 0.78 -27.46
N SER A 153 -3.15 0.06 -28.59
CA SER A 153 -4.26 -0.76 -29.09
C SER A 153 -4.57 -1.94 -28.17
N LYS A 154 -3.54 -2.54 -27.55
CA LYS A 154 -3.68 -3.65 -26.61
C LYS A 154 -3.86 -3.21 -25.17
N TYR A 155 -3.18 -2.13 -24.75
CA TYR A 155 -3.22 -1.63 -23.38
C TYR A 155 -3.82 -0.22 -23.34
N THR A 156 -5.11 -0.13 -23.01
CA THR A 156 -5.86 1.15 -22.97
C THR A 156 -5.26 2.17 -21.99
N SER A 157 -4.59 1.71 -20.91
CA SER A 157 -3.87 2.56 -19.95
C SER A 157 -2.56 3.17 -20.48
N SER A 158 -2.04 2.71 -21.61
CA SER A 158 -0.80 3.21 -22.20
C SER A 158 -0.88 4.68 -22.59
N ALA A 159 -2.04 5.17 -23.04
CA ALA A 159 -2.23 6.58 -23.39
C ALA A 159 -2.02 7.49 -22.17
N LYS A 160 -2.58 7.11 -21.01
CA LYS A 160 -2.40 7.83 -19.75
C LYS A 160 -0.94 7.85 -19.31
N THR A 161 -0.30 6.69 -19.38
CA THR A 161 1.11 6.52 -18.99
C THR A 161 2.04 7.36 -19.87
N ALA A 162 1.82 7.36 -21.19
CA ALA A 162 2.58 8.17 -22.14
C ALA A 162 2.32 9.67 -21.91
N ARG A 163 1.06 10.08 -21.78
CA ARG A 163 0.68 11.48 -21.50
C ARG A 163 1.41 12.01 -20.28
N GLU A 164 1.31 11.32 -19.13
CA GLU A 164 1.92 11.76 -17.88
C GLU A 164 3.45 11.92 -17.96
N ALA A 165 4.11 11.15 -18.83
CA ALA A 165 5.55 11.23 -19.06
C ALA A 165 5.91 12.37 -20.01
N LEU A 166 5.25 12.47 -21.16
CA LEU A 166 5.48 13.50 -22.19
C LEU A 166 5.22 14.91 -21.66
N ILE A 167 4.27 15.07 -20.74
CA ILE A 167 4.00 16.35 -20.07
C ILE A 167 5.24 16.91 -19.37
N LEU A 168 6.08 16.05 -18.78
CA LEU A 168 7.29 16.52 -18.11
C LEU A 168 8.25 17.24 -19.06
N LEU A 169 8.24 16.88 -20.35
CA LEU A 169 9.13 17.51 -21.33
C LEU A 169 8.83 19.00 -21.49
N TYR A 170 7.56 19.39 -21.54
CA TYR A 170 7.19 20.80 -21.67
C TYR A 170 7.02 21.52 -20.34
N VAL A 171 6.67 20.79 -19.26
CA VAL A 171 6.61 21.39 -17.92
C VAL A 171 7.99 21.83 -17.44
N PHE A 172 9.04 21.09 -17.79
CA PHE A 172 10.41 21.43 -17.44
C PHE A 172 11.18 22.18 -18.54
N GLY A 173 10.47 22.76 -19.54
CA GLY A 173 11.09 23.60 -20.57
C GLY A 173 12.06 22.89 -21.51
N VAL A 174 12.03 21.56 -21.60
CA VAL A 174 12.86 20.80 -22.55
C VAL A 174 12.27 20.89 -23.95
N VAL A 175 10.95 20.86 -24.06
CA VAL A 175 10.20 21.06 -25.31
C VAL A 175 9.21 22.21 -25.13
N SER A 176 8.96 23.00 -26.16
CA SER A 176 8.01 24.09 -26.14
C SER A 176 6.61 23.58 -25.82
N LYS A 177 5.96 24.22 -24.84
CA LYS A 177 4.59 23.93 -24.42
C LYS A 177 3.60 24.14 -25.57
N ASP A 178 3.73 25.21 -26.32
CA ASP A 178 2.83 25.55 -27.43
C ASP A 178 2.88 24.51 -28.55
N LEU A 179 4.03 23.87 -28.71
CA LEU A 179 4.22 22.80 -29.68
C LEU A 179 3.64 21.46 -29.19
N LEU A 180 3.97 21.07 -27.95
CA LEU A 180 3.75 19.70 -27.49
C LEU A 180 2.40 19.50 -26.78
N ALA A 181 1.92 20.47 -25.99
CA ALA A 181 0.75 20.29 -25.12
C ALA A 181 -0.50 19.91 -25.91
N THR A 182 -0.84 20.67 -26.95
CA THR A 182 -2.02 20.43 -27.79
C THR A 182 -1.97 19.08 -28.49
N LEU A 183 -0.80 18.67 -29.01
CA LEU A 183 -0.64 17.39 -29.68
C LEU A 183 -0.79 16.21 -28.72
N VAL A 184 -0.19 16.32 -27.52
CA VAL A 184 -0.32 15.27 -26.49
C VAL A 184 -1.78 15.11 -26.08
N ASP A 185 -2.49 16.22 -25.85
CA ASP A 185 -3.89 16.19 -25.46
C ASP A 185 -4.78 15.58 -26.54
N GLU A 186 -4.63 16.03 -27.79
CA GLU A 186 -5.36 15.51 -28.93
C GLU A 186 -5.16 13.99 -29.11
N LEU A 187 -3.94 13.50 -28.97
CA LEU A 187 -3.60 12.09 -29.20
C LEU A 187 -3.97 11.16 -28.05
N THR A 188 -4.27 11.69 -26.84
CA THR A 188 -4.41 10.86 -25.63
C THR A 188 -5.73 11.03 -24.88
N ILE A 189 -6.36 12.21 -24.84
CA ILE A 189 -7.53 12.47 -23.98
C ILE A 189 -8.69 11.51 -24.28
N THR A 190 -9.12 11.39 -25.53
CA THR A 190 -10.26 10.54 -25.90
C THR A 190 -10.04 9.08 -25.51
N LYS A 191 -8.81 8.59 -25.65
CA LYS A 191 -8.41 7.22 -25.30
C LYS A 191 -8.39 7.03 -23.78
N ILE A 192 -7.94 8.03 -23.02
CA ILE A 192 -7.95 8.01 -21.56
C ILE A 192 -9.39 8.02 -21.04
N VAL A 193 -10.27 8.87 -21.59
CA VAL A 193 -11.69 8.92 -21.21
C VAL A 193 -12.36 7.58 -21.47
N LYS A 194 -12.12 6.96 -22.63
CA LYS A 194 -12.61 5.61 -22.94
C LYS A 194 -12.10 4.58 -21.93
N HIS A 195 -10.79 4.55 -21.65
CA HIS A 195 -10.20 3.66 -20.66
C HIS A 195 -10.82 3.83 -19.27
N GLU A 196 -10.99 5.07 -18.82
CA GLU A 196 -11.57 5.37 -17.51
C GLU A 196 -13.06 5.02 -17.44
N ALA A 197 -13.81 5.14 -18.53
CA ALA A 197 -15.21 4.70 -18.60
C ALA A 197 -15.33 3.17 -18.54
N GLU A 198 -14.52 2.44 -19.32
CA GLU A 198 -14.54 0.97 -19.41
C GLU A 198 -14.00 0.30 -18.13
N HIS A 199 -12.99 0.91 -17.51
CA HIS A 199 -12.26 0.35 -16.37
C HIS A 199 -12.45 1.15 -15.08
N ARG A 200 -13.47 2.02 -15.00
CA ARG A 200 -13.78 2.74 -13.76
C ARG A 200 -13.92 1.70 -12.64
N LEU A 201 -13.07 1.79 -11.63
CA LEU A 201 -13.25 1.06 -10.38
C LEU A 201 -14.57 1.56 -9.78
N LYS A 202 -15.68 0.89 -10.11
CA LYS A 202 -16.94 1.08 -9.40
C LYS A 202 -16.67 0.57 -7.99
N HIS A 203 -16.49 1.50 -7.06
CA HIS A 203 -16.48 1.13 -5.64
C HIS A 203 -17.81 0.46 -5.37
N SER A 204 -17.79 -0.80 -4.94
CA SER A 204 -19.00 -1.51 -4.56
C SER A 204 -19.69 -0.71 -3.46
N ILE A 205 -20.88 -0.19 -3.75
CA ILE A 205 -21.70 0.46 -2.75
C ILE A 205 -22.34 -0.66 -1.94
N ILE A 206 -22.10 -0.67 -0.62
CA ILE A 206 -22.81 -1.58 0.28
C ILE A 206 -24.23 -1.02 0.42
N PRO A 207 -25.28 -1.77 0.03
CA PRO A 207 -26.64 -1.28 0.18
C PRO A 207 -26.95 -0.98 1.65
N THR A 208 -27.63 0.14 1.92
CA THR A 208 -27.89 0.62 3.29
C THR A 208 -28.57 -0.44 4.17
N GLY A 209 -29.50 -1.22 3.61
CA GLY A 209 -30.16 -2.31 4.35
C GLY A 209 -29.20 -3.41 4.79
N VAL A 210 -28.22 -3.76 3.94
CA VAL A 210 -27.17 -4.73 4.26
C VAL A 210 -26.28 -4.18 5.37
N MET A 211 -25.85 -2.91 5.26
CA MET A 211 -25.01 -2.28 6.27
C MET A 211 -25.70 -2.23 7.64
N LYS A 212 -26.98 -1.82 7.69
CA LYS A 212 -27.77 -1.80 8.92
C LYS A 212 -27.89 -3.20 9.54
N SER A 213 -28.13 -4.23 8.73
CA SER A 213 -28.21 -5.62 9.21
C SER A 213 -26.88 -6.11 9.81
N VAL A 214 -25.76 -5.79 9.15
CA VAL A 214 -24.40 -6.15 9.60
C VAL A 214 -24.02 -5.42 10.89
N ILE A 215 -24.36 -4.14 11.01
CA ILE A 215 -24.16 -3.36 12.24
C ILE A 215 -24.98 -3.99 13.37
N ARG A 216 -26.28 -4.22 13.17
CA ARG A 216 -27.17 -4.81 14.18
C ARG A 216 -26.65 -6.15 14.69
N ALA A 217 -26.33 -7.08 13.78
CA ALA A 217 -25.79 -8.38 14.14
C ALA A 217 -24.46 -8.28 14.91
N SER A 218 -23.64 -7.27 14.61
CA SER A 218 -22.37 -7.05 15.30
C SER A 218 -22.56 -6.45 16.69
N THR A 219 -23.49 -5.50 16.84
CA THR A 219 -23.87 -4.96 18.15
C THR A 219 -24.45 -6.06 19.05
N GLU A 220 -25.39 -6.86 18.54
CA GLU A 220 -25.99 -7.98 19.28
C GLU A 220 -24.93 -8.99 19.75
N TYR A 221 -23.98 -9.36 18.87
CA TYR A 221 -22.90 -10.27 19.26
C TYR A 221 -22.00 -9.68 20.34
N VAL A 222 -21.66 -8.39 20.24
CA VAL A 222 -20.84 -7.69 21.23
C VAL A 222 -21.55 -7.65 22.59
N GLU A 223 -22.86 -7.38 22.62
CA GLU A 223 -23.63 -7.39 23.87
C GLU A 223 -23.67 -8.78 24.52
N VAL A 224 -23.89 -9.84 23.74
CA VAL A 224 -23.81 -11.22 24.26
C VAL A 224 -22.43 -11.52 24.83
N ALA A 225 -21.36 -11.13 24.13
CA ALA A 225 -19.99 -11.32 24.59
C ALA A 225 -19.69 -10.50 25.86
N LYS A 226 -20.20 -9.27 25.96
CA LYS A 226 -20.07 -8.37 27.12
C LYS A 226 -20.72 -8.99 28.36
N ASN A 227 -21.96 -9.49 28.22
CA ASN A 227 -22.70 -10.12 29.31
C ASN A 227 -22.06 -11.42 29.83
N ASN A 228 -21.22 -12.07 29.02
CA ASN A 228 -20.51 -13.31 29.38
C ASN A 228 -19.00 -13.09 29.65
N LEU A 229 -18.54 -11.84 29.69
CA LEU A 229 -17.12 -11.52 29.82
C LEU A 229 -16.54 -12.04 31.14
N ASP A 230 -17.24 -11.86 32.26
CA ASP A 230 -16.73 -12.26 33.58
C ASP A 230 -16.55 -13.78 33.69
N ALA A 231 -17.50 -14.54 33.13
CA ALA A 231 -17.37 -16.00 33.05
C ALA A 231 -16.17 -16.40 32.19
N PHE A 232 -15.99 -15.77 31.03
CA PHE A 232 -14.82 -16.00 30.18
C PHE A 232 -13.51 -15.68 30.90
N VAL A 233 -13.39 -14.49 31.49
CA VAL A 233 -12.19 -14.03 32.20
C VAL A 233 -11.86 -14.99 33.34
N ARG A 234 -12.82 -15.35 34.18
CA ARG A 234 -12.62 -16.26 35.32
C ARG A 234 -12.12 -17.64 34.84
N THR A 235 -12.82 -18.25 33.88
CA THR A 235 -12.49 -19.59 33.39
C THR A 235 -11.13 -19.61 32.70
N HIS A 236 -10.86 -18.65 31.81
CA HIS A 236 -9.60 -18.60 31.08
C HIS A 236 -8.40 -18.19 31.95
N SER A 237 -8.58 -17.29 32.92
CA SER A 237 -7.51 -16.94 33.88
C SER A 237 -7.17 -18.11 34.79
N THR A 238 -8.19 -18.85 35.26
CA THR A 238 -7.97 -20.08 36.04
C THR A 238 -7.19 -21.11 35.22
N ALA A 239 -7.59 -21.31 33.96
CA ALA A 239 -6.89 -22.23 33.07
C ALA A 239 -5.45 -21.80 32.77
N ASN A 240 -5.22 -20.49 32.59
CA ASN A 240 -3.90 -19.90 32.41
C ASN A 240 -3.01 -20.15 33.65
N SER A 241 -3.53 -19.95 34.86
CA SER A 241 -2.77 -20.13 36.10
C SER A 241 -2.24 -21.56 36.29
N ARG A 242 -2.91 -22.55 35.70
CA ARG A 242 -2.56 -23.97 35.73
C ARG A 242 -1.51 -24.38 34.69
N ILE A 243 -1.14 -23.51 33.74
CA ILE A 243 -0.10 -23.80 32.73
C ILE A 243 1.21 -24.26 33.37
N LYS A 244 1.58 -23.67 34.52
CA LYS A 244 2.78 -24.03 35.28
C LYS A 244 2.78 -25.48 35.80
N LEU A 245 1.61 -26.10 35.91
CA LEU A 245 1.44 -27.47 36.39
C LEU A 245 1.53 -28.51 35.26
N SER A 246 1.42 -28.07 33.99
CA SER A 246 1.55 -28.98 32.85
C SER A 246 2.98 -29.48 32.73
N LYS A 247 3.14 -30.80 32.58
CA LYS A 247 4.43 -31.48 32.35
C LYS A 247 4.62 -31.90 30.89
N THR A 248 3.83 -31.34 29.97
CA THR A 248 3.90 -31.70 28.54
C THR A 248 5.21 -31.26 27.89
N LYS A 249 5.70 -32.06 26.94
CA LYS A 249 6.81 -31.67 26.04
C LYS A 249 6.35 -30.83 24.85
N ASP A 250 5.04 -30.71 24.61
CA ASP A 250 4.48 -29.83 23.58
C ASP A 250 3.68 -28.70 24.23
N HIS A 251 4.23 -27.47 24.15
CA HIS A 251 3.61 -26.27 24.69
C HIS A 251 2.19 -26.01 24.15
N ARG A 252 1.84 -26.51 22.96
CA ARG A 252 0.53 -26.29 22.33
C ARG A 252 -0.60 -27.01 23.05
N VAL A 253 -0.29 -28.10 23.76
CA VAL A 253 -1.26 -28.86 24.56
C VAL A 253 -1.16 -28.56 26.05
N ALA A 254 -0.37 -27.55 26.46
CA ALA A 254 -0.16 -27.21 27.87
C ALA A 254 -1.47 -26.83 28.59
N ILE A 255 -2.34 -26.06 27.93
CA ILE A 255 -3.67 -25.73 28.47
C ILE A 255 -4.54 -26.98 28.60
N VAL A 256 -4.57 -27.83 27.58
CA VAL A 256 -5.42 -29.04 27.55
C VAL A 256 -5.03 -29.98 28.68
N THR A 257 -3.74 -30.30 28.76
CA THR A 257 -3.19 -31.21 29.78
C THR A 257 -3.38 -30.68 31.20
N ALA A 258 -3.22 -29.38 31.42
CA ALA A 258 -3.43 -28.77 32.74
C ALA A 258 -4.90 -28.64 33.15
N ASN A 259 -5.84 -28.73 32.22
CA ASN A 259 -7.26 -28.38 32.44
C ASN A 259 -8.23 -29.43 31.91
N TYR A 260 -7.84 -30.70 31.83
CA TYR A 260 -8.64 -31.77 31.23
C TYR A 260 -10.07 -31.90 31.83
N LYS A 261 -10.24 -31.57 33.12
CA LYS A 261 -11.55 -31.59 33.83
C LYS A 261 -12.44 -30.38 33.54
N THR A 262 -11.91 -29.30 33.00
CA THR A 262 -12.62 -28.02 32.79
C THR A 262 -12.57 -27.58 31.33
N LEU A 263 -12.38 -28.53 30.39
CA LEU A 263 -12.35 -28.24 28.96
C LEU A 263 -13.71 -27.81 28.43
N ASP A 264 -14.79 -28.40 28.92
CA ASP A 264 -16.14 -28.06 28.50
C ASP A 264 -16.50 -26.61 28.88
N GLU A 265 -16.12 -26.16 30.07
CA GLU A 265 -16.31 -24.76 30.48
C GLU A 265 -15.49 -23.78 29.62
N LEU A 266 -14.26 -24.15 29.25
CA LEU A 266 -13.44 -23.36 28.33
C LEU A 266 -14.09 -23.27 26.95
N ASP A 267 -14.70 -24.36 26.48
CA ASP A 267 -15.37 -24.42 25.19
C ASP A 267 -16.65 -23.58 25.14
N VAL A 268 -17.47 -23.68 26.18
CA VAL A 268 -18.69 -22.87 26.33
C VAL A 268 -18.33 -21.39 26.38
N THR A 269 -17.41 -20.99 27.26
CA THR A 269 -17.03 -19.58 27.41
C THR A 269 -16.31 -19.02 26.18
N TYR A 270 -15.50 -19.82 25.48
CA TYR A 270 -14.90 -19.44 24.20
C TYR A 270 -15.93 -19.15 23.11
N SER A 271 -17.05 -19.87 23.09
CA SER A 271 -18.07 -19.71 22.05
C SER A 271 -18.59 -18.26 21.95
N PHE A 272 -18.69 -17.57 23.10
CA PHE A 272 -19.12 -16.17 23.21
C PHE A 272 -18.11 -15.16 22.64
N ILE A 273 -16.81 -15.50 22.56
CA ILE A 273 -15.77 -14.56 22.09
C ILE A 273 -15.08 -14.98 20.79
N SER A 274 -15.43 -16.16 20.26
CA SER A 274 -14.79 -16.78 19.10
C SER A 274 -14.80 -15.91 17.84
N ARG A 275 -15.85 -15.08 17.67
CA ARG A 275 -16.03 -14.18 16.53
C ARG A 275 -15.92 -12.70 16.92
N LEU A 276 -15.49 -12.39 18.14
CA LEU A 276 -15.44 -11.02 18.65
C LEU A 276 -14.60 -10.09 17.75
N ASN A 277 -13.45 -10.57 17.26
CA ASN A 277 -12.62 -9.83 16.30
C ASN A 277 -13.41 -9.34 15.08
N LEU A 278 -14.24 -10.20 14.48
CA LEU A 278 -15.01 -9.87 13.29
C LEU A 278 -16.01 -8.75 13.57
N HIS A 279 -16.77 -8.87 14.66
CA HIS A 279 -17.85 -7.95 14.98
C HIS A 279 -17.30 -6.59 15.44
N VAL A 280 -16.26 -6.58 16.27
CA VAL A 280 -15.58 -5.34 16.69
C VAL A 280 -14.93 -4.64 15.49
N TYR A 281 -14.26 -5.39 14.61
CA TYR A 281 -13.67 -4.84 13.38
C TYR A 281 -14.74 -4.19 12.49
N THR A 282 -15.88 -4.85 12.35
CA THR A 282 -17.01 -4.35 11.58
C THR A 282 -17.55 -3.03 12.14
N LEU A 283 -17.75 -2.95 13.46
CA LEU A 283 -18.23 -1.74 14.13
C LEU A 283 -17.22 -0.59 14.02
N VAL A 284 -15.93 -0.87 14.19
CA VAL A 284 -14.87 0.14 14.00
C VAL A 284 -14.95 0.72 12.58
N LEU A 285 -14.95 -0.12 11.54
CA LEU A 285 -15.04 0.37 10.16
C LEU A 285 -16.34 1.13 9.87
N ALA A 286 -17.46 0.65 10.43
CA ALA A 286 -18.78 1.24 10.20
C ALA A 286 -18.91 2.67 10.74
N PHE A 287 -18.32 2.96 11.90
CA PHE A 287 -18.59 4.18 12.64
C PHE A 287 -17.42 5.17 12.70
N THR A 288 -16.19 4.75 12.40
CA THR A 288 -15.02 5.65 12.43
C THR A 288 -14.60 6.15 11.04
N GLY A 289 -15.06 5.49 9.97
CA GLY A 289 -14.61 5.80 8.61
C GLY A 289 -13.15 5.45 8.32
N MET A 290 -12.47 4.75 9.24
CA MET A 290 -11.09 4.31 9.07
C MET A 290 -10.92 3.42 7.83
N ARG A 291 -9.79 3.54 7.15
CA ARG A 291 -9.41 2.58 6.11
C ARG A 291 -9.05 1.24 6.76
N ASP A 292 -9.27 0.15 6.01
CA ASP A 292 -8.94 -1.23 6.42
C ASP A 292 -7.56 -1.37 7.10
N ASN A 293 -6.51 -0.80 6.50
CA ASN A 293 -5.16 -0.87 7.11
C ASN A 293 -5.01 -0.06 8.40
N GLU A 294 -5.75 1.03 8.55
CA GLU A 294 -5.69 1.88 9.74
C GLU A 294 -6.37 1.13 10.90
N ALA A 295 -7.53 0.52 10.65
CA ALA A 295 -8.25 -0.31 11.62
C ALA A 295 -7.41 -1.54 12.04
N TYR A 296 -6.80 -2.26 11.10
CA TYR A 296 -5.92 -3.41 11.43
C TYR A 296 -4.64 -3.02 12.19
N ALA A 297 -4.21 -1.75 12.10
CA ALA A 297 -3.03 -1.26 12.80
C ALA A 297 -3.31 -0.79 14.24
N LEU A 298 -4.57 -0.74 14.66
CA LEU A 298 -4.96 -0.32 16.00
C LEU A 298 -4.23 -1.12 17.08
N LYS A 299 -3.75 -0.40 18.09
CA LYS A 299 -3.14 -0.99 19.29
C LYS A 299 -4.24 -1.46 20.24
N ASN A 300 -3.94 -2.46 21.05
CA ASN A 300 -4.82 -2.83 22.15
C ASN A 300 -4.98 -1.63 23.09
N HIS A 301 -6.16 -1.46 23.70
CA HIS A 301 -6.47 -0.31 24.56
C HIS A 301 -6.39 1.05 23.85
N CYS A 302 -6.75 1.09 22.57
CA CYS A 302 -6.79 2.33 21.80
C CYS A 302 -8.07 3.16 22.00
N HIS A 303 -9.00 2.75 22.87
CA HIS A 303 -10.22 3.49 23.13
C HIS A 303 -9.97 4.58 24.18
N SER A 304 -10.61 5.74 24.04
CA SER A 304 -10.61 6.79 25.06
C SER A 304 -11.96 7.50 25.12
N CYS A 305 -12.33 7.95 26.31
CA CYS A 305 -13.49 8.81 26.56
C CYS A 305 -12.98 10.09 27.23
N ARG A 306 -13.52 11.24 26.83
CA ARG A 306 -13.23 12.53 27.43
C ARG A 306 -14.50 13.38 27.43
N VAL A 307 -14.59 14.32 28.35
CA VAL A 307 -15.72 15.26 28.40
C VAL A 307 -15.30 16.54 27.68
N GLU A 308 -15.99 16.89 26.60
CA GLU A 308 -15.83 18.16 25.90
C GLU A 308 -17.16 18.93 26.01
N THR A 309 -17.11 20.17 26.48
CA THR A 309 -18.30 21.04 26.59
C THR A 309 -19.49 20.42 27.36
N GLY A 310 -19.21 19.53 28.32
CA GLY A 310 -20.24 18.83 29.11
C GLY A 310 -20.78 17.54 28.49
N GLU A 311 -20.33 17.15 27.30
CA GLU A 311 -20.74 15.93 26.60
C GLU A 311 -19.59 14.91 26.55
N GLU A 312 -19.94 13.62 26.62
CA GLU A 312 -18.97 12.52 26.48
C GLU A 312 -18.58 12.31 25.01
N VAL A 313 -17.30 12.51 24.71
CA VAL A 313 -16.70 12.25 23.41
C VAL A 313 -15.89 10.97 23.46
N TYR A 314 -16.32 9.99 22.68
CA TYR A 314 -15.67 8.70 22.53
C TYR A 314 -14.71 8.72 21.33
N THR A 315 -13.52 8.16 21.50
CA THR A 315 -12.47 8.19 20.49
C THR A 315 -11.71 6.86 20.40
N VAL A 316 -11.17 6.59 19.21
CA VAL A 316 -10.25 5.48 18.95
C VAL A 316 -8.93 6.04 18.41
N LYS A 317 -7.84 5.79 19.11
CA LYS A 317 -6.51 6.29 18.76
C LYS A 317 -5.80 5.39 17.76
N SER A 318 -5.29 5.96 16.69
CA SER A 318 -4.49 5.26 15.69
C SER A 318 -3.12 5.92 15.55
N GLN A 319 -2.15 5.16 15.03
CA GLN A 319 -0.81 5.65 14.75
C GLN A 319 -0.57 5.64 13.24
N LEU A 320 -0.25 6.80 12.66
CA LEU A 320 -0.03 6.98 11.24
C LEU A 320 1.45 7.28 11.00
N SER A 321 2.11 6.42 10.22
CA SER A 321 3.55 6.48 9.95
C SER A 321 3.88 6.72 8.46
N LYS A 322 2.89 7.15 7.66
CA LYS A 322 3.00 7.21 6.20
C LYS A 322 3.45 8.56 5.64
N THR A 323 3.44 9.62 6.44
CA THR A 323 3.51 11.00 5.94
C THR A 323 4.59 11.87 6.58
N THR A 324 5.28 11.41 7.62
CA THR A 324 6.34 12.14 8.32
C THR A 324 7.42 11.17 8.83
N ASP A 325 8.62 11.68 9.11
CA ASP A 325 9.72 10.92 9.75
C ASP A 325 9.44 10.57 11.24
N GLY A 326 8.16 10.60 11.67
CA GLY A 326 7.70 10.31 13.02
C GLY A 326 6.35 9.59 13.04
N VAL A 327 5.96 9.07 14.21
CA VAL A 327 4.63 8.47 14.43
C VAL A 327 3.68 9.58 14.83
N ILE A 328 2.68 9.87 13.99
CA ILE A 328 1.60 10.81 14.33
C ILE A 328 0.46 10.00 14.95
N GLU A 329 -0.01 10.41 16.12
CA GLU A 329 -1.23 9.87 16.72
C GLU A 329 -2.46 10.63 16.21
N LEU A 330 -3.51 9.90 15.86
CA LEU A 330 -4.78 10.44 15.38
C LEU A 330 -5.93 9.85 16.19
N ASP A 331 -6.76 10.75 16.73
CA ASP A 331 -7.99 10.40 17.43
C ASP A 331 -9.14 10.39 16.42
N TRP A 332 -9.72 9.21 16.20
CA TRP A 332 -10.93 9.06 15.42
C TRP A 332 -12.14 9.21 16.34
N VAL A 333 -13.04 10.16 16.03
CA VAL A 333 -14.31 10.27 16.73
C VAL A 333 -15.11 8.98 16.51
N ALA A 334 -15.59 8.40 17.60
CA ALA A 334 -16.34 7.17 17.64
C ALA A 334 -17.62 7.37 18.47
N ASN A 335 -18.48 6.37 18.48
CA ASN A 335 -19.63 6.32 19.39
C ASN A 335 -19.34 5.37 20.56
N LYS A 336 -20.21 5.42 21.57
CA LYS A 336 -20.15 4.54 22.75
C LYS A 336 -20.12 3.06 22.39
N ILE A 337 -20.86 2.64 21.35
CA ILE A 337 -20.89 1.23 20.90
C ILE A 337 -19.49 0.77 20.48
N VAL A 338 -18.76 1.57 19.70
CA VAL A 338 -17.39 1.25 19.29
C VAL A 338 -16.45 1.27 20.49
N TYR A 339 -16.58 2.26 21.37
CA TYR A 339 -15.78 2.33 22.59
C TYR A 339 -15.91 1.05 23.43
N ASP A 340 -17.14 0.66 23.77
CA ASP A 340 -17.44 -0.53 24.56
C ASP A 340 -16.94 -1.81 23.86
N ALA A 341 -17.11 -1.91 22.53
CA ALA A 341 -16.67 -3.04 21.73
C ALA A 341 -15.13 -3.18 21.72
N VAL A 342 -14.41 -2.06 21.58
CA VAL A 342 -12.94 -2.02 21.61
C VAL A 342 -12.41 -2.31 23.02
N GLU A 343 -13.06 -1.79 24.07
CA GLU A 343 -12.73 -2.09 25.45
C GLU A 343 -12.88 -3.61 25.73
N LEU A 344 -14.03 -4.18 25.36
CA LEU A 344 -14.32 -5.61 25.51
C LEU A 344 -13.26 -6.48 24.83
N LEU A 345 -12.94 -6.20 23.56
CA LEU A 345 -11.91 -6.94 22.84
C LEU A 345 -10.53 -6.77 23.48
N SER A 346 -10.23 -5.57 23.99
CA SER A 346 -8.95 -5.31 24.64
C SER A 346 -8.78 -6.15 25.91
N LYS A 347 -9.84 -6.30 26.72
CA LYS A 347 -9.87 -7.17 27.90
C LYS A 347 -9.68 -8.65 27.52
N VAL A 348 -10.37 -9.14 26.49
CA VAL A 348 -10.21 -10.52 25.99
C VAL A 348 -8.77 -10.76 25.51
N ASN A 349 -8.19 -9.81 24.77
CA ASN A 349 -6.82 -9.90 24.30
C ASN A 349 -5.80 -9.98 25.44
N ASP A 350 -6.04 -9.31 26.56
CA ASP A 350 -5.11 -9.35 27.69
C ASP A 350 -5.02 -10.74 28.32
N ILE A 351 -6.13 -11.48 28.40
CA ILE A 351 -6.15 -12.88 28.85
C ILE A 351 -5.32 -13.78 27.94
N TYR A 352 -5.38 -13.57 26.62
CA TYR A 352 -4.55 -14.31 25.67
C TYR A 352 -3.09 -13.91 25.73
N LYS A 353 -2.76 -12.63 25.97
CA LYS A 353 -1.37 -12.20 26.15
C LYS A 353 -0.77 -12.74 27.44
N GLU A 354 -1.55 -12.77 28.52
CA GLU A 354 -1.15 -13.40 29.77
C GLU A 354 -0.84 -14.89 29.56
N ARG A 355 -1.70 -15.62 28.84
CA ARG A 355 -1.46 -17.01 28.45
C ARG A 355 -0.11 -17.17 27.78
N VAL A 356 0.21 -16.33 26.79
CA VAL A 356 1.51 -16.36 26.11
C VAL A 356 2.67 -16.08 27.06
N ARG A 357 2.55 -15.08 27.94
CA ARG A 357 3.60 -14.78 28.93
C ARG A 357 3.88 -15.99 29.84
N LEU A 358 2.83 -16.69 30.28
CA LEU A 358 2.95 -17.89 31.11
C LEU A 358 3.56 -19.07 30.34
N LEU A 359 3.17 -19.25 29.07
CA LEU A 359 3.78 -20.26 28.20
C LEU A 359 5.27 -19.99 27.99
N LEU A 360 5.67 -18.74 27.69
CA LEU A 360 7.08 -18.36 27.57
C LEU A 360 7.86 -18.57 28.88
N LYS A 361 7.22 -18.31 30.03
CA LYS A 361 7.85 -18.47 31.35
C LYS A 361 8.07 -19.93 31.73
N HIS A 362 7.10 -20.80 31.48
CA HIS A 362 7.11 -22.18 32.00
C HIS A 362 7.42 -23.25 30.94
N HIS A 363 7.21 -22.94 29.66
CA HIS A 363 7.29 -23.88 28.53
C HIS A 363 8.19 -23.40 27.39
N SER A 364 9.03 -22.37 27.59
CA SER A 364 9.95 -21.91 26.52
C SER A 364 10.95 -22.97 26.10
N HIS A 365 11.39 -23.83 27.02
CA HIS A 365 12.29 -24.95 26.74
C HIS A 365 11.70 -25.99 25.75
N SER A 366 10.38 -26.01 25.59
CA SER A 366 9.65 -26.91 24.68
C SER A 366 9.11 -26.20 23.43
N MET A 367 9.59 -24.97 23.15
CA MET A 367 9.24 -24.19 21.97
C MET A 367 10.40 -24.13 20.99
N SER A 368 10.08 -23.96 19.70
CA SER A 368 11.10 -23.60 18.71
C SER A 368 11.51 -22.13 18.88
N ASP A 369 12.72 -21.77 18.44
CA ASP A 369 13.18 -20.37 18.42
C ASP A 369 12.24 -19.46 17.61
N SER A 370 11.64 -20.01 16.55
CA SER A 370 10.63 -19.31 15.75
C SER A 370 9.39 -18.99 16.58
N ASP A 371 8.83 -19.97 17.30
CA ASP A 371 7.65 -19.76 18.14
C ASP A 371 7.92 -18.71 19.24
N ILE A 372 9.10 -18.78 19.88
CA ILE A 372 9.51 -17.80 20.90
C ILE A 372 9.60 -16.40 20.30
N LYS A 373 10.22 -16.27 19.13
CA LYS A 373 10.35 -14.99 18.42
C LYS A 373 8.99 -14.42 18.03
N ASP A 374 8.08 -15.25 17.54
CA ASP A 374 6.73 -14.84 17.14
C ASP A 374 5.90 -14.38 18.34
N TYR A 375 5.97 -15.10 19.46
CA TYR A 375 5.31 -14.69 20.70
C TYR A 375 5.86 -13.36 21.25
N LYS A 376 7.18 -13.21 21.30
CA LYS A 376 7.82 -11.95 21.74
C LYS A 376 7.46 -10.78 20.80
N LYS A 377 7.46 -11.01 19.49
CA LYS A 377 7.09 -10.01 18.49
C LYS A 377 5.62 -9.61 18.61
N GLY A 378 4.72 -10.59 18.78
CA GLY A 378 3.30 -10.37 18.97
C GLY A 378 3.00 -9.52 20.21
N LEU A 379 3.59 -9.89 21.35
CA LEU A 379 3.49 -9.14 22.61
C LEU A 379 3.99 -7.69 22.45
N LYS A 380 5.14 -7.49 21.79
CA LYS A 380 5.69 -6.16 21.51
C LYS A 380 4.80 -5.34 20.56
N SER A 381 4.22 -5.98 19.54
CA SER A 381 3.38 -5.30 18.55
C SER A 381 2.07 -4.80 19.15
N ASN A 382 1.53 -5.48 20.16
CA ASN A 382 0.34 -5.12 20.93
C ASN A 382 -0.86 -4.66 20.07
N ARG A 383 -1.16 -5.36 18.97
CA ARG A 383 -2.27 -5.02 18.07
C ARG A 383 -3.61 -5.51 18.62
N LEU A 384 -4.66 -4.70 18.46
CA LEU A 384 -6.05 -5.03 18.83
C LEU A 384 -6.55 -6.24 18.02
N PHE A 385 -6.37 -6.24 16.71
CA PHE A 385 -6.73 -7.36 15.82
C PHE A 385 -5.54 -8.29 15.55
N GLY A 386 -4.60 -8.37 16.50
CA GLY A 386 -3.35 -9.12 16.35
C GLY A 386 -3.39 -10.55 16.87
N ILE A 387 -4.50 -10.99 17.48
CA ILE A 387 -4.60 -12.29 18.15
C ILE A 387 -5.70 -13.11 17.51
N ARG A 388 -5.38 -14.35 17.12
CA ARG A 388 -6.39 -15.34 16.80
C ARG A 388 -6.90 -15.96 18.11
N HIS A 389 -8.16 -15.70 18.44
CA HIS A 389 -8.81 -16.38 19.56
C HIS A 389 -8.91 -17.87 19.26
N THR A 390 -8.45 -18.69 20.19
CA THR A 390 -8.55 -20.15 20.10
C THR A 390 -8.83 -20.72 21.48
N LYS A 391 -9.55 -21.83 21.55
CA LYS A 391 -9.91 -22.49 22.82
C LYS A 391 -8.72 -22.71 23.74
N HIS A 392 -7.72 -23.46 23.26
CA HIS A 392 -6.63 -23.96 24.12
C HIS A 392 -5.24 -23.38 23.79
N THR A 393 -5.10 -22.63 22.70
CA THR A 393 -3.79 -22.09 22.28
C THR A 393 -3.81 -20.56 22.26
N THR A 394 -2.73 -19.95 21.77
CA THR A 394 -2.71 -18.55 21.36
C THR A 394 -1.80 -18.41 20.15
N ARG A 395 -2.25 -17.65 19.15
CA ARG A 395 -1.45 -17.32 17.98
C ARG A 395 -1.57 -15.83 17.67
N PHE A 396 -0.44 -15.18 17.47
CA PHE A 396 -0.42 -13.84 16.91
C PHE A 396 -0.53 -13.92 15.39
N ILE A 397 -1.29 -12.99 14.81
CA ILE A 397 -1.45 -12.87 13.37
C ILE A 397 -0.59 -11.69 12.91
N GLU A 398 0.28 -11.91 11.95
CA GLU A 398 0.92 -10.81 11.24
C GLU A 398 -0.06 -10.22 10.23
N ALA A 399 -0.40 -8.93 10.38
CA ALA A 399 -1.00 -8.21 9.26
C ALA A 399 0.12 -7.84 8.28
N SER A 400 0.55 -8.82 7.47
CA SER A 400 1.37 -8.58 6.29
C SER A 400 0.51 -8.83 5.04
N ARG A 401 0.46 -7.82 4.17
CA ARG A 401 -0.32 -7.77 2.92
C ARG A 401 0.19 -8.74 1.82
N SER A 402 0.85 -9.84 2.18
CA SER A 402 1.58 -10.69 1.23
C SER A 402 1.43 -12.18 1.52
N LEU A 403 0.20 -12.63 1.76
CA LEU A 403 -0.19 -13.98 1.39
C LEU A 403 -1.36 -13.87 0.42
N LEU A 404 -1.14 -14.48 -0.75
CA LEU A 404 -2.09 -14.65 -1.83
C LEU A 404 -3.43 -15.18 -1.30
N ASN A 405 -4.50 -14.78 -1.99
CA ASN A 405 -5.90 -15.08 -1.69
C ASN A 405 -6.43 -14.43 -0.41
N SER A 406 -6.87 -13.18 -0.56
CA SER A 406 -7.97 -12.61 0.22
C SER A 406 -9.28 -13.39 -0.05
N ASN A 407 -9.29 -14.67 0.28
CA ASN A 407 -10.46 -15.27 0.88
C ASN A 407 -10.41 -14.83 2.33
N VAL A 408 -11.34 -13.96 2.69
CA VAL A 408 -11.81 -13.86 4.06
C VAL A 408 -11.90 -15.30 4.58
N LEU A 409 -11.17 -15.63 5.65
CA LEU A 409 -11.35 -16.88 6.39
C LEU A 409 -12.68 -16.80 7.18
N LEU A 410 -13.77 -16.51 6.45
CA LEU A 410 -15.12 -16.92 6.76
C LEU A 410 -15.18 -18.37 6.29
N ILE A 411 -15.23 -19.30 7.24
CA ILE A 411 -15.46 -20.72 6.97
C ILE A 411 -16.79 -20.83 6.23
N LYS A 412 -16.72 -21.00 4.90
CA LYS A 412 -17.84 -21.43 4.07
C LYS A 412 -18.00 -22.93 4.31
N ARG A 413 -18.92 -23.32 5.20
CA ARG A 413 -19.54 -24.66 5.10
C ARG A 413 -20.45 -24.61 3.89
N VAL A 414 -20.02 -25.21 2.78
CA VAL A 414 -20.94 -25.61 1.70
C VAL A 414 -20.87 -27.12 1.63
N GLY A 415 -22.00 -27.74 1.97
CA GLY A 415 -22.19 -29.17 1.86
C GLY A 415 -22.15 -29.63 0.39
N ASN A 416 -21.77 -30.90 0.25
CA ASN A 416 -21.95 -31.79 -0.91
C ASN A 416 -22.88 -31.29 -2.02
N SER A 417 -22.35 -31.18 -3.24
CA SER A 417 -22.87 -31.96 -4.39
C SER A 417 -21.88 -31.96 -5.57
N LYS A 418 -22.06 -32.98 -6.41
CA LYS A 418 -21.16 -33.60 -7.39
C LYS A 418 -20.69 -32.69 -8.54
N ILE A 419 -19.42 -32.87 -8.90
CA ILE A 419 -18.87 -33.13 -10.25
C ILE A 419 -19.85 -32.89 -11.42
N LEU A 420 -19.49 -32.00 -12.35
CA LEU A 420 -19.42 -32.29 -13.80
C LEU A 420 -18.59 -31.24 -14.55
N ARG A 421 -17.93 -31.73 -15.60
CA ARG A 421 -16.79 -31.15 -16.33
C ARG A 421 -17.20 -30.13 -17.40
N ASN A 422 -16.20 -29.35 -17.82
CA ASN A 422 -16.07 -28.59 -19.08
C ASN A 422 -16.86 -29.15 -20.26
N VAL A 423 -17.54 -28.28 -21.01
CA VAL A 423 -17.51 -28.22 -22.48
C VAL A 423 -17.67 -26.75 -22.89
N GLY A 424 -16.74 -26.22 -23.67
CA GLY A 424 -16.89 -24.95 -24.37
C GLY A 424 -17.62 -25.18 -25.69
N VAL A 425 -18.51 -24.27 -26.08
CA VAL A 425 -18.95 -24.11 -27.47
C VAL A 425 -19.19 -22.63 -27.76
N SER A 426 -18.74 -22.27 -28.96
CA SER A 426 -18.78 -21.01 -29.68
C SER A 426 -20.20 -20.56 -30.10
N SER A 427 -20.34 -19.23 -30.21
CA SER A 427 -21.08 -18.45 -31.23
C SER A 427 -22.61 -18.51 -31.38
N VAL A 428 -23.11 -17.32 -31.77
CA VAL A 428 -24.36 -16.99 -32.49
C VAL A 428 -25.63 -16.90 -31.65
N PHE A 429 -26.16 -15.69 -31.47
CA PHE A 429 -27.43 -15.25 -32.08
C PHE A 429 -27.65 -13.75 -31.81
N GLN A 430 -27.60 -12.96 -32.89
CA GLN A 430 -28.39 -11.74 -33.05
C GLN A 430 -29.86 -12.16 -33.11
N ASP A 431 -30.78 -11.44 -32.44
CA ASP A 431 -31.78 -10.61 -33.13
C ASP A 431 -32.93 -10.17 -32.21
N SER A 432 -33.39 -8.95 -32.55
CA SER A 432 -34.74 -8.39 -32.48
C SER A 432 -35.47 -8.14 -31.14
N CYS A 433 -35.61 -6.83 -30.87
CA CYS A 433 -36.85 -6.07 -30.70
C CYS A 433 -38.00 -6.66 -29.85
N HIS A 434 -38.28 -6.02 -28.71
CA HIS A 434 -39.40 -5.08 -28.60
C HIS A 434 -39.15 -4.02 -27.53
#